data_AF-A0A1I0HNX2-F1
#
_entry.id   AF-A0A1I0HNX2-F1
#
_cell.length_a   1.000
_cell.length_b   1.000
_cell.length_c   1.000
_cell.angle_alpha   90.00
_cell.angle_beta   90.00
_cell.angle_gamma   90.00
#
_symmetry.space_group_name_H-M   'P 1'
#
loop_
_entity.id
_entity.type
_entity.pdbx_description
1 polymer ?
#
loop_
_entity_poly.entity_id
_entity_poly.type
_entity_poly.pdbx_seq_one_letter_code
_entity_poly.pdbx_strand_id
1 'polypeptide(L)'
;MPLNLITDAWIPVTRSDGGDRVIRPDQIAEPGVIFPDWPRADLNIACLELLIGLVFLADPPEDDIDWAERSADPARLRAKLAPFARAFDLLGEGPRFLQDLEALEGEASGPDMLFIDSAGGNTARNNADLMVRRGRYPALDLPMAAMALYTLQAHAPSGGAGNRTSMRGGGPMVTLVDSGRGRLWDLVWANVPEGRAADIDALPWMRDTVTSQKGAQIHPAAAHPAEAFFGMPRRLRLLGGDAVTGVIQKPWGTNYAGWVHPLTPAYRVKEGAELLPLHPRAGAFGYRNWLGVVVEMPGDEADLRRRSACLDSYERRVLPRDRAGASVIVAGWSMDNMKPRDFVWSRQPVLPEVDQKTLIAMIQSAEVFGGALRGALKGVAGEGSALDALREEFFVETQADFEIALAGLLRGRAVAADWVATMARVALAIFDRQALPGLDRRPPEAMERIIRARDGLRAVLAGWRKPGSDVFLRLGLEPAARAKGEAA
;
A
#
# COMPACT_ATOMS: atom_id res chain seq x y z
N MET A 1 -32.14 -13.62 9.95
CA MET A 1 -32.15 -12.18 9.63
C MET A 1 -30.87 -11.89 8.86
N PRO A 2 -30.90 -11.05 7.81
CA PRO A 2 -29.69 -10.70 7.07
C PRO A 2 -28.70 -9.98 7.99
N LEU A 3 -27.41 -10.13 7.70
CA LEU A 3 -26.33 -9.50 8.47
C LEU A 3 -26.40 -7.96 8.36
N ASN A 4 -26.45 -7.28 9.50
CA ASN A 4 -26.25 -5.83 9.59
C ASN A 4 -24.84 -5.52 10.12
N LEU A 5 -24.03 -4.82 9.33
CA LEU A 5 -22.62 -4.59 9.65
C LEU A 5 -22.38 -3.62 10.82
N ILE A 6 -23.42 -2.94 11.34
CA ILE A 6 -23.33 -2.05 12.49
C ILE A 6 -23.79 -2.74 13.78
N THR A 7 -24.92 -3.46 13.73
CA THR A 7 -25.56 -4.01 14.93
C THR A 7 -25.17 -5.44 15.27
N ASP A 8 -24.66 -6.22 14.31
CA ASP A 8 -24.32 -7.63 14.51
C ASP A 8 -22.81 -7.82 14.67
N ALA A 9 -22.40 -8.84 15.42
CA ALA A 9 -20.98 -9.20 15.52
C ALA A 9 -20.56 -10.01 14.29
N TRP A 10 -19.56 -9.53 13.55
CA TRP A 10 -19.13 -10.14 12.29
C TRP A 10 -17.64 -10.00 11.97
N ILE A 11 -16.91 -9.16 12.70
CA ILE A 11 -15.50 -8.88 12.43
C ILE A 11 -14.64 -9.85 13.25
N PRO A 12 -13.91 -10.79 12.62
CA PRO A 12 -12.97 -11.64 13.33
C PRO A 12 -11.77 -10.82 13.80
N VAL A 13 -11.35 -11.03 15.05
CA VAL A 13 -10.23 -10.32 15.67
C VAL A 13 -9.37 -11.25 16.52
N THR A 14 -8.09 -10.92 16.60
CA THR A 14 -7.18 -11.41 17.63
C THR A 14 -7.37 -10.59 18.92
N ARG A 15 -7.30 -11.27 20.07
CA ARG A 15 -7.41 -10.65 21.39
C ARG A 15 -6.27 -11.08 22.30
N SER A 16 -5.87 -10.20 23.23
CA SER A 16 -4.94 -10.53 24.31
C SER A 16 -5.63 -11.11 25.54
N ASP A 17 -6.96 -11.06 25.56
CA ASP A 17 -7.81 -11.58 26.62
C ASP A 17 -8.66 -12.78 26.15
N GLY A 18 -9.54 -13.26 27.02
CA GLY A 18 -10.48 -14.35 26.71
C GLY A 18 -11.82 -13.88 26.12
N GLY A 19 -11.92 -12.64 25.63
CA GLY A 19 -13.16 -12.09 25.08
C GLY A 19 -13.55 -12.70 23.73
N ASP A 20 -14.75 -12.33 23.25
CA ASP A 20 -15.28 -12.82 21.98
C ASP A 20 -14.39 -12.41 20.81
N ARG A 21 -14.02 -13.38 19.96
CA ARG A 21 -13.16 -13.19 18.78
C ARG A 21 -13.90 -12.69 17.55
N VAL A 22 -15.21 -12.53 17.63
CA VAL A 22 -16.04 -11.94 16.57
C VAL A 22 -16.78 -10.78 17.20
N ILE A 23 -16.58 -9.59 16.66
CA ILE A 23 -17.03 -8.35 17.28
C ILE A 23 -17.91 -7.50 16.36
N ARG A 24 -18.70 -6.62 16.94
CA ARG A 24 -19.31 -5.46 16.26
C ARG A 24 -18.27 -4.35 16.06
N PRO A 25 -18.51 -3.39 15.14
CA PRO A 25 -17.60 -2.25 14.95
C PRO A 25 -17.39 -1.41 16.22
N ASP A 26 -18.39 -1.25 17.09
CA ASP A 26 -18.24 -0.45 18.32
C ASP A 26 -17.24 -1.06 19.32
N GLN A 27 -17.07 -2.38 19.26
CA GLN A 27 -16.24 -3.14 20.18
C GLN A 27 -14.74 -3.08 19.84
N ILE A 28 -14.33 -2.44 18.74
CA ILE A 28 -12.90 -2.16 18.49
C ILE A 28 -12.29 -1.29 19.61
N ALA A 29 -13.13 -0.55 20.32
CA ALA A 29 -12.80 0.29 21.47
C ALA A 29 -12.77 -0.49 22.80
N GLU A 30 -13.07 -1.79 22.80
CA GLU A 30 -12.91 -2.63 23.99
C GLU A 30 -11.43 -2.87 24.29
N PRO A 31 -11.07 -3.01 25.59
CA PRO A 31 -9.75 -3.47 25.95
C PRO A 31 -9.51 -4.87 25.37
N GLY A 32 -8.24 -5.18 25.06
CA GLY A 32 -7.82 -6.51 24.65
C GLY A 32 -8.04 -6.84 23.17
N VAL A 33 -8.78 -6.04 22.40
CA VAL A 33 -8.89 -6.21 20.94
C VAL A 33 -7.62 -5.69 20.26
N ILE A 34 -6.91 -6.56 19.52
CA ILE A 34 -5.57 -6.26 18.99
C ILE A 34 -5.61 -5.92 17.50
N PHE A 35 -6.10 -6.85 16.66
CA PHE A 35 -5.96 -6.76 15.21
C PHE A 35 -7.01 -7.62 14.50
N PRO A 36 -7.51 -7.23 13.30
CA PRO A 36 -8.38 -8.10 12.49
C PRO A 36 -7.75 -9.47 12.18
N ASP A 37 -8.56 -10.52 12.18
CA ASP A 37 -8.11 -11.91 12.00
C ASP A 37 -8.84 -12.59 10.82
N TRP A 38 -8.93 -11.87 9.69
CA TRP A 38 -9.40 -12.46 8.45
C TRP A 38 -8.37 -13.45 7.91
N PRO A 39 -8.80 -14.51 7.19
CA PRO A 39 -7.90 -15.53 6.64
C PRO A 39 -6.99 -15.02 5.51
N ARG A 40 -7.11 -13.75 5.12
CA ARG A 40 -6.30 -13.12 4.08
C ARG A 40 -5.85 -11.72 4.51
N ALA A 41 -4.60 -11.38 4.17
CA ALA A 41 -4.01 -10.10 4.56
C ALA A 41 -4.67 -8.90 3.87
N ASP A 42 -5.16 -9.05 2.63
CA ASP A 42 -5.91 -8.01 1.92
C ASP A 42 -7.21 -7.65 2.63
N LEU A 43 -7.93 -8.66 3.13
CA LEU A 43 -9.15 -8.46 3.91
C LEU A 43 -8.87 -7.80 5.27
N ASN A 44 -7.72 -8.10 5.91
CA ASN A 44 -7.32 -7.41 7.13
C ASN A 44 -7.07 -5.92 6.90
N ILE A 45 -6.40 -5.54 5.81
CA ILE A 45 -6.21 -4.13 5.44
C ILE A 45 -7.54 -3.46 5.11
N ALA A 46 -8.36 -4.10 4.28
CA ALA A 46 -9.67 -3.58 3.91
C ALA A 46 -10.57 -3.39 5.14
N CYS A 47 -10.50 -4.29 6.13
CA CYS A 47 -11.20 -4.15 7.39
C CYS A 47 -10.74 -2.91 8.19
N LEU A 48 -9.44 -2.65 8.26
CA LEU A 48 -8.93 -1.43 8.90
C LEU A 48 -9.42 -0.16 8.19
N GLU A 49 -9.39 -0.13 6.85
CA GLU A 49 -9.92 0.99 6.07
C GLU A 49 -11.42 1.22 6.31
N LEU A 50 -12.21 0.14 6.36
CA LEU A 50 -13.63 0.19 6.69
C LEU A 50 -13.85 0.76 8.11
N LEU A 51 -13.11 0.27 9.11
CA LEU A 51 -13.23 0.73 10.49
C LEU A 51 -12.84 2.21 10.64
N ILE A 52 -11.76 2.65 9.97
CA ILE A 52 -11.37 4.07 9.90
C ILE A 52 -12.48 4.89 9.24
N GLY A 53 -13.03 4.40 8.13
CA GLY A 53 -14.14 5.03 7.41
C GLY A 53 -15.40 5.15 8.27
N LEU A 54 -15.73 4.13 9.07
CA LEU A 54 -16.88 4.14 9.98
C LEU A 54 -16.72 5.17 11.10
N VAL A 55 -15.53 5.24 11.71
CA VAL A 55 -15.26 6.26 12.74
C VAL A 55 -15.27 7.65 12.10
N PHE A 56 -14.66 7.83 10.93
CA PHE A 56 -14.67 9.10 10.22
C PHE A 56 -16.08 9.55 9.80
N LEU A 57 -16.95 8.61 9.43
CA LEU A 57 -18.34 8.86 9.07
C LEU A 57 -19.16 9.35 10.27
N ALA A 58 -18.97 8.73 11.45
CA ALA A 58 -19.90 8.87 12.57
C ALA A 58 -19.39 9.76 13.72
N ASP A 59 -18.09 9.72 14.02
CA ASP A 59 -17.48 10.42 15.15
C ASP A 59 -16.00 10.79 14.88
N PRO A 60 -15.70 11.52 13.80
CA PRO A 60 -14.34 11.99 13.54
C PRO A 60 -13.87 12.95 14.64
N PRO A 61 -12.55 13.13 14.81
CA PRO A 61 -12.02 14.23 15.60
C PRO A 61 -12.32 15.56 14.90
N GLU A 62 -12.69 16.58 15.67
CA GLU A 62 -12.94 17.92 15.12
C GLU A 62 -11.64 18.67 14.79
N ASP A 63 -10.61 18.46 15.61
CA ASP A 63 -9.28 19.05 15.49
C ASP A 63 -8.22 18.17 16.18
N ASP A 64 -6.97 18.63 16.19
CA ASP A 64 -5.84 17.94 16.83
C ASP A 64 -5.99 17.84 18.37
N ILE A 65 -6.73 18.76 19.02
CA ILE A 65 -6.95 18.75 20.49
C ILE A 65 -7.94 17.64 20.83
N ASP A 66 -9.10 17.63 20.16
CA ASP A 66 -10.10 16.57 20.34
C ASP A 66 -9.51 15.19 19.99
N TRP A 67 -8.64 15.11 18.97
CA TRP A 67 -7.91 13.87 18.68
C TRP A 67 -7.06 13.38 19.86
N ALA A 68 -6.35 14.30 20.54
CA ALA A 68 -5.46 13.96 21.64
C ALA A 68 -6.21 13.63 22.95
N GLU A 69 -7.35 14.28 23.20
CA GLU A 69 -8.14 14.09 24.42
C GLU A 69 -9.07 12.87 24.36
N ARG A 70 -9.50 12.45 23.16
CA ARG A 70 -10.46 11.34 23.01
C ARG A 70 -9.82 9.99 23.33
N SER A 71 -10.52 9.22 24.15
CA SER A 71 -10.15 7.85 24.51
C SER A 71 -11.14 6.83 23.95
N ALA A 72 -10.76 5.55 24.01
CA ALA A 72 -11.60 4.45 23.56
C ALA A 72 -12.90 4.39 24.39
N ASP A 73 -14.04 4.52 23.71
CA ASP A 73 -15.37 4.44 24.34
C ASP A 73 -16.33 3.65 23.41
N PRO A 74 -16.53 2.35 23.67
CA PRO A 74 -17.46 1.51 22.90
C PRO A 74 -18.90 2.02 22.93
N ALA A 75 -19.35 2.57 24.07
CA ALA A 75 -20.74 3.01 24.22
C ALA A 75 -21.01 4.26 23.38
N ARG A 76 -20.08 5.22 23.38
CA ARG A 76 -20.12 6.39 22.50
C ARG A 76 -20.08 5.98 21.04
N LEU A 77 -19.13 5.12 20.66
CA LEU A 77 -18.99 4.69 19.27
C LEU A 77 -20.26 3.97 18.78
N ARG A 78 -20.85 3.10 19.60
CA ARG A 78 -22.15 2.48 19.30
C ARG A 78 -23.25 3.51 19.08
N ALA A 79 -23.39 4.47 19.98
CA ALA A 79 -24.42 5.50 19.87
C ALA A 79 -24.26 6.35 18.61
N LYS A 80 -23.01 6.64 18.21
CA LYS A 80 -22.68 7.41 17.01
C LYS A 80 -22.90 6.61 15.72
N LEU A 81 -22.69 5.30 15.73
CA LEU A 81 -22.92 4.44 14.57
C LEU A 81 -24.40 4.07 14.37
N ALA A 82 -25.20 4.04 15.44
CA ALA A 82 -26.60 3.61 15.40
C ALA A 82 -27.47 4.29 14.31
N PRO A 83 -27.37 5.61 14.04
CA PRO A 83 -28.14 6.27 12.98
C PRO A 83 -27.88 5.71 11.57
N PHE A 84 -26.72 5.10 11.34
CA PHE A 84 -26.33 4.55 10.04
C PHE A 84 -26.79 3.10 9.85
N ALA A 85 -27.28 2.41 10.88
CA ALA A 85 -27.55 0.96 10.82
C ALA A 85 -28.37 0.55 9.59
N ARG A 86 -29.40 1.31 9.21
CA ARG A 86 -30.26 1.04 8.03
C ARG A 86 -29.53 1.09 6.67
N ALA A 87 -28.33 1.65 6.61
CA ALA A 87 -27.51 1.64 5.40
C ALA A 87 -26.58 0.43 5.33
N PHE A 88 -26.44 -0.33 6.41
CA PHE A 88 -25.42 -1.37 6.53
C PHE A 88 -26.03 -2.79 6.57
N ASP A 89 -27.23 -2.97 6.03
CA ASP A 89 -27.76 -4.30 5.74
C ASP A 89 -27.07 -4.88 4.49
N LEU A 90 -26.52 -6.10 4.61
CA LEU A 90 -25.84 -6.74 3.48
C LEU A 90 -26.82 -7.29 2.44
N LEU A 91 -27.94 -7.85 2.92
CA LEU A 91 -29.02 -8.45 2.13
C LEU A 91 -30.36 -7.94 2.67
N GLY A 92 -31.45 -8.14 1.92
CA GLY A 92 -32.79 -7.67 2.31
C GLY A 92 -33.36 -6.66 1.31
N GLU A 93 -34.42 -5.95 1.66
CA GLU A 93 -35.04 -4.98 0.75
C GLU A 93 -34.38 -3.60 0.85
N GLY A 94 -34.45 -2.81 -0.22
CA GLY A 94 -33.98 -1.42 -0.24
C GLY A 94 -32.45 -1.24 -0.46
N PRO A 95 -31.89 -0.10 0.00
CA PRO A 95 -30.45 0.15 -0.02
C PRO A 95 -29.69 -0.95 0.74
N ARG A 96 -28.60 -1.44 0.14
CA ARG A 96 -27.74 -2.45 0.76
C ARG A 96 -26.30 -2.00 0.75
N PHE A 97 -25.55 -2.40 1.78
CA PHE A 97 -24.15 -2.04 1.94
C PHE A 97 -23.35 -2.25 0.65
N LEU A 98 -22.79 -1.15 0.11
CA LEU A 98 -21.92 -1.10 -1.07
C LEU A 98 -22.44 -1.80 -2.34
N GLN A 99 -23.76 -1.86 -2.49
CA GLN A 99 -24.42 -2.43 -3.64
C GLN A 99 -25.21 -1.36 -4.40
N ASP A 100 -25.39 -1.59 -5.70
CA ASP A 100 -26.12 -0.67 -6.57
C ASP A 100 -27.53 -0.42 -6.05
N LEU A 101 -28.02 0.82 -6.06
CA LEU A 101 -29.37 1.07 -5.56
C LEU A 101 -30.42 0.43 -6.46
N GLU A 102 -30.19 0.40 -7.77
CA GLU A 102 -31.09 -0.22 -8.74
C GLU A 102 -31.08 -1.76 -8.61
N ALA A 103 -32.19 -2.38 -9.00
CA ALA A 103 -32.21 -3.81 -9.24
C ALA A 103 -31.38 -4.11 -10.50
N LEU A 104 -30.33 -4.91 -10.33
CA LEU A 104 -29.49 -5.33 -11.46
C LEU A 104 -30.01 -6.67 -12.00
N GLU A 105 -30.53 -6.64 -13.22
CA GLU A 105 -30.83 -7.85 -14.00
C GLU A 105 -29.60 -8.33 -14.77
N GLY A 106 -29.37 -9.65 -14.84
CA GLY A 106 -28.28 -10.24 -15.61
C GLY A 106 -27.92 -11.65 -15.16
N GLU A 107 -26.96 -12.27 -15.86
CA GLU A 107 -26.40 -13.55 -15.47
C GLU A 107 -25.55 -13.39 -14.20
N ALA A 108 -25.82 -14.24 -13.21
CA ALA A 108 -25.06 -14.25 -11.97
C ALA A 108 -23.72 -14.97 -12.18
N SER A 109 -22.64 -14.33 -11.76
CA SER A 109 -21.34 -14.96 -11.62
C SER A 109 -21.18 -15.56 -10.22
N GLY A 110 -20.23 -16.48 -10.06
CA GLY A 110 -19.89 -17.06 -8.76
C GLY A 110 -19.36 -16.00 -7.78
N PRO A 111 -19.49 -16.22 -6.45
CA PRO A 111 -19.01 -15.28 -5.43
C PRO A 111 -17.49 -15.03 -5.49
N ASP A 112 -16.73 -15.95 -6.09
CA ASP A 112 -15.30 -15.82 -6.28
C ASP A 112 -14.90 -14.56 -7.07
N MET A 113 -15.79 -14.01 -7.89
CA MET A 113 -15.56 -12.75 -8.60
C MET A 113 -15.30 -11.54 -7.69
N LEU A 114 -15.66 -11.62 -6.40
CA LEU A 114 -15.40 -10.55 -5.43
C LEU A 114 -13.91 -10.45 -5.04
N PHE A 115 -13.10 -11.48 -5.31
CA PHE A 115 -11.69 -11.49 -4.96
C PHE A 115 -10.82 -11.03 -6.13
N ILE A 116 -9.85 -10.16 -5.84
CA ILE A 116 -8.96 -9.54 -6.84
C ILE A 116 -8.09 -10.59 -7.55
N ASP A 117 -7.72 -11.68 -6.86
CA ASP A 117 -6.93 -12.81 -7.37
C ASP A 117 -7.73 -13.87 -8.14
N SER A 118 -9.02 -13.65 -8.35
CA SER A 118 -9.85 -14.55 -9.15
C SER A 118 -9.67 -14.31 -10.65
N ALA A 119 -9.80 -15.39 -11.42
CA ALA A 119 -9.67 -15.33 -12.87
C ALA A 119 -10.90 -14.63 -13.47
N GLY A 120 -10.67 -13.56 -14.25
CA GLY A 120 -11.72 -12.94 -15.06
C GLY A 120 -12.22 -13.89 -16.17
N GLY A 121 -13.42 -13.63 -16.70
CA GLY A 121 -14.07 -14.51 -17.68
C GLY A 121 -13.21 -14.83 -18.92
N ASN A 122 -12.47 -13.85 -19.46
CA ASN A 122 -11.55 -14.10 -20.58
C ASN A 122 -10.33 -14.94 -20.18
N THR A 123 -9.78 -14.72 -18.98
CA THR A 123 -8.65 -15.51 -18.47
C THR A 123 -9.04 -16.98 -18.34
N ALA A 124 -10.23 -17.26 -17.78
CA ALA A 124 -10.77 -18.61 -17.68
C ALA A 124 -11.07 -19.23 -19.05
N ARG A 125 -11.72 -18.49 -19.97
CA ARG A 125 -12.00 -18.97 -21.34
C ARG A 125 -10.74 -19.33 -22.11
N ASN A 126 -9.65 -18.59 -21.91
CA ASN A 126 -8.38 -18.80 -22.61
C ASN A 126 -7.42 -19.74 -21.85
N ASN A 127 -7.84 -20.34 -20.72
CA ASN A 127 -6.99 -21.16 -19.85
C ASN A 127 -5.68 -20.46 -19.42
N ALA A 128 -5.75 -19.15 -19.22
CA ALA A 128 -4.62 -18.32 -18.82
C ALA A 128 -4.50 -18.17 -17.28
N ASP A 129 -5.23 -19.00 -16.53
CA ASP A 129 -5.39 -18.98 -15.07
C ASP A 129 -4.86 -20.26 -14.40
N LEU A 130 -3.75 -20.80 -14.93
CA LEU A 130 -3.15 -22.08 -14.48
C LEU A 130 -2.91 -22.16 -12.95
N MET A 131 -2.59 -21.03 -12.31
CA MET A 131 -2.31 -20.96 -10.87
C MET A 131 -3.55 -20.65 -10.02
N VAL A 132 -4.67 -20.26 -10.63
CA VAL A 132 -5.89 -19.87 -9.92
C VAL A 132 -6.87 -21.04 -9.92
N ARG A 133 -7.21 -21.52 -8.73
CA ARG A 133 -8.31 -22.49 -8.57
C ARG A 133 -9.64 -21.82 -8.92
N ARG A 134 -10.25 -22.22 -10.06
CA ARG A 134 -11.61 -21.80 -10.47
C ARG A 134 -12.67 -22.30 -9.49
N GLY A 135 -13.77 -21.54 -9.33
CA GLY A 135 -14.89 -21.94 -8.48
C GLY A 135 -14.46 -22.17 -7.03
N ARG A 136 -13.50 -21.38 -6.55
CA ARG A 136 -12.87 -21.57 -5.24
C ARG A 136 -13.88 -21.50 -4.10
N TYR A 137 -14.91 -20.67 -4.28
CA TYR A 137 -15.95 -20.41 -3.31
C TYR A 137 -17.32 -20.62 -3.95
N PRO A 138 -17.95 -21.80 -3.78
CA PRO A 138 -19.30 -22.04 -4.29
C PRO A 138 -20.36 -21.20 -3.57
N ALA A 139 -20.09 -20.81 -2.31
CA ALA A 139 -20.84 -19.86 -1.52
C ALA A 139 -19.89 -19.14 -0.56
N LEU A 140 -20.26 -17.95 -0.10
CA LEU A 140 -19.58 -17.21 0.96
C LEU A 140 -20.53 -16.99 2.12
N ASP A 141 -20.05 -17.15 3.35
CA ASP A 141 -20.77 -16.63 4.51
C ASP A 141 -20.92 -15.09 4.41
N LEU A 142 -21.90 -14.55 5.15
CA LEU A 142 -22.23 -13.12 5.06
C LEU A 142 -21.06 -12.21 5.47
N PRO A 143 -20.32 -12.46 6.57
CA PRO A 143 -19.15 -11.66 6.93
C PRO A 143 -18.08 -11.64 5.84
N MET A 144 -17.73 -12.79 5.26
CA MET A 144 -16.73 -12.90 4.19
C MET A 144 -17.20 -12.19 2.93
N ALA A 145 -18.48 -12.34 2.55
CA ALA A 145 -19.04 -11.64 1.40
C ALA A 145 -19.03 -10.12 1.57
N ALA A 146 -19.36 -9.62 2.77
CA ALA A 146 -19.29 -8.21 3.11
C ALA A 146 -17.86 -7.65 2.97
N MET A 147 -16.87 -8.33 3.53
CA MET A 147 -15.48 -7.88 3.47
C MET A 147 -14.90 -8.00 2.07
N ALA A 148 -15.22 -9.05 1.32
CA ALA A 148 -14.83 -9.21 -0.08
C ALA A 148 -15.44 -8.11 -0.96
N LEU A 149 -16.72 -7.77 -0.75
CA LEU A 149 -17.38 -6.66 -1.45
C LEU A 149 -16.69 -5.32 -1.15
N TYR A 150 -16.44 -5.01 0.12
CA TYR A 150 -15.73 -3.79 0.50
C TYR A 150 -14.36 -3.71 -0.16
N THR A 151 -13.58 -4.81 -0.07
CA THR A 151 -12.24 -4.91 -0.68
C THR A 151 -12.31 -4.68 -2.18
N LEU A 152 -13.27 -5.31 -2.88
CA LEU A 152 -13.45 -5.11 -4.32
C LEU A 152 -13.73 -3.64 -4.64
N GLN A 153 -14.67 -2.99 -3.96
CA GLN A 153 -14.98 -1.58 -4.24
C GLN A 153 -13.78 -0.66 -3.99
N ALA A 154 -13.03 -0.91 -2.92
CA ALA A 154 -11.93 -0.08 -2.46
C ALA A 154 -10.60 -0.33 -3.20
N HIS A 155 -10.41 -1.50 -3.84
CA HIS A 155 -9.14 -1.90 -4.46
C HIS A 155 -9.26 -2.42 -5.91
N ALA A 156 -10.47 -2.47 -6.49
CA ALA A 156 -10.71 -3.09 -7.80
C ALA A 156 -9.73 -2.60 -8.88
N PRO A 157 -9.05 -3.52 -9.60
CA PRO A 157 -8.30 -3.18 -10.79
C PRO A 157 -9.20 -2.82 -11.97
N SER A 158 -8.61 -2.53 -13.13
CA SER A 158 -9.38 -2.45 -14.37
C SER A 158 -10.00 -3.82 -14.65
N GLY A 159 -11.30 -3.87 -15.01
CA GLY A 159 -12.01 -5.13 -15.28
C GLY A 159 -12.47 -5.30 -16.72
N GLY A 160 -11.84 -4.61 -17.67
CA GLY A 160 -12.29 -4.55 -19.07
C GLY A 160 -13.26 -3.40 -19.34
N ALA A 161 -13.92 -3.42 -20.51
CA ALA A 161 -14.71 -2.30 -20.99
C ALA A 161 -15.85 -1.93 -20.02
N GLY A 162 -15.88 -0.67 -19.58
CA GLY A 162 -16.89 -0.11 -18.67
C GLY A 162 -16.73 -0.49 -17.20
N ASN A 163 -15.84 -1.41 -16.86
CA ASN A 163 -15.60 -1.89 -15.51
C ASN A 163 -14.57 -1.00 -14.80
N ARG A 164 -15.05 -0.07 -13.97
CA ARG A 164 -14.25 1.00 -13.34
C ARG A 164 -13.25 0.46 -12.31
N THR A 165 -12.07 1.08 -12.23
CA THR A 165 -11.14 0.85 -11.11
C THR A 165 -11.70 1.42 -9.82
N SER A 166 -11.07 1.12 -8.68
CA SER A 166 -11.35 1.84 -7.44
C SER A 166 -11.14 3.36 -7.61
N MET A 167 -11.68 4.16 -6.69
CA MET A 167 -11.42 5.61 -6.64
C MET A 167 -9.92 5.94 -6.65
N ARG A 168 -9.09 5.02 -6.13
CA ARG A 168 -7.65 5.16 -6.01
C ARG A 168 -6.89 4.39 -7.09
N GLY A 169 -7.53 4.03 -8.20
CA GLY A 169 -6.93 3.15 -9.21
C GLY A 169 -6.96 1.68 -8.80
N GLY A 170 -6.20 0.83 -9.51
CA GLY A 170 -6.26 -0.61 -9.34
C GLY A 170 -5.17 -1.14 -8.41
N GLY A 171 -5.55 -1.63 -7.22
CA GLY A 171 -4.58 -2.05 -6.19
C GLY A 171 -3.81 -0.86 -5.61
N PRO A 172 -4.49 0.14 -5.01
CA PRO A 172 -3.82 1.28 -4.42
C PRO A 172 -2.87 0.88 -3.29
N MET A 173 -1.81 1.65 -3.10
CA MET A 173 -1.01 1.54 -1.88
C MET A 173 -1.79 2.12 -0.71
N VAL A 174 -1.89 1.36 0.37
CA VAL A 174 -2.44 1.78 1.65
C VAL A 174 -1.28 1.91 2.63
N THR A 175 -1.26 3.00 3.36
CA THR A 175 -0.33 3.24 4.46
C THR A 175 -1.14 3.56 5.72
N LEU A 176 -0.92 2.83 6.80
CA LEU A 176 -1.61 3.02 8.08
C LEU A 176 -0.59 3.13 9.21
N VAL A 177 -0.78 4.08 10.11
CA VAL A 177 0.01 4.19 11.34
C VAL A 177 -0.51 3.20 12.38
N ASP A 178 0.36 2.33 12.86
CA ASP A 178 0.18 1.56 14.09
C ASP A 178 1.00 2.25 15.18
N SER A 179 0.33 2.79 16.20
CA SER A 179 0.98 3.54 17.29
C SER A 179 1.83 2.66 18.21
N GLY A 180 1.81 1.32 18.04
CA GLY A 180 2.59 0.38 18.85
C GLY A 180 1.97 0.12 20.23
N ARG A 181 0.77 0.63 20.50
CA ARG A 181 0.04 0.45 21.77
C ARG A 181 -0.67 -0.90 21.90
N GLY A 182 -0.73 -1.68 20.81
CA GLY A 182 -1.27 -3.04 20.83
C GLY A 182 -2.79 -3.14 20.99
N ARG A 183 -3.54 -2.06 20.71
CA ARG A 183 -5.01 -2.04 20.71
C ARG A 183 -5.53 -1.60 19.35
N LEU A 184 -6.56 -2.27 18.84
CA LEU A 184 -7.16 -1.99 17.54
C LEU A 184 -7.70 -0.55 17.47
N TRP A 185 -8.32 -0.06 18.55
CA TRP A 185 -8.75 1.34 18.64
C TRP A 185 -7.60 2.32 18.38
N ASP A 186 -6.43 2.13 18.99
CA ASP A 186 -5.34 3.09 18.83
C ASP A 186 -4.80 3.09 17.40
N LEU A 187 -4.81 1.95 16.72
CA LEU A 187 -4.46 1.85 15.30
C LEU A 187 -5.50 2.57 14.45
N VAL A 188 -6.79 2.28 14.63
CA VAL A 188 -7.86 2.95 13.88
C VAL A 188 -7.81 4.46 14.11
N TRP A 189 -7.80 4.90 15.37
CA TRP A 189 -7.81 6.32 15.77
C TRP A 189 -6.61 7.09 15.26
N ALA A 190 -5.42 6.47 15.22
CA ALA A 190 -4.21 7.09 14.65
C ALA A 190 -4.36 7.48 13.17
N ASN A 191 -5.29 6.86 12.46
CA ASN A 191 -5.50 7.06 11.03
C ASN A 191 -6.80 7.80 10.68
N VAL A 192 -7.64 8.14 11.66
CA VAL A 192 -8.88 8.89 11.41
C VAL A 192 -8.54 10.36 11.09
N PRO A 193 -8.94 10.86 9.91
CA PRO A 193 -8.79 12.27 9.57
C PRO A 193 -9.68 13.17 10.44
N GLU A 194 -9.30 14.44 10.58
CA GLU A 194 -10.22 15.45 11.10
C GLU A 194 -11.42 15.64 10.18
N GLY A 195 -12.57 15.93 10.77
CA GLY A 195 -13.77 16.17 9.99
C GLY A 195 -15.01 16.42 10.86
N ARG A 196 -16.16 16.27 10.23
CA ARG A 196 -17.47 16.33 10.88
C ARG A 196 -18.23 15.06 10.57
N ALA A 197 -19.04 14.61 11.52
CA ALA A 197 -19.94 13.49 11.31
C ALA A 197 -20.84 13.77 10.09
N ALA A 198 -21.01 12.76 9.25
CA ALA A 198 -21.80 12.85 8.03
C ALA A 198 -23.27 12.53 8.30
N ASP A 199 -24.14 12.94 7.38
CA ASP A 199 -25.48 12.38 7.28
C ASP A 199 -25.44 11.04 6.53
N ILE A 200 -26.47 10.21 6.72
CA ILE A 200 -26.55 8.89 6.05
C ILE A 200 -26.52 8.98 4.53
N ASP A 201 -27.00 10.09 3.95
CA ASP A 201 -27.04 10.34 2.51
C ASP A 201 -25.64 10.62 1.92
N ALA A 202 -24.61 10.74 2.76
CA ALA A 202 -23.21 10.77 2.33
C ALA A 202 -22.74 9.41 1.76
N LEU A 203 -23.44 8.32 2.10
CA LEU A 203 -23.09 6.98 1.63
C LEU A 203 -23.58 6.77 0.18
N PRO A 204 -22.73 6.31 -0.75
CA PRO A 204 -23.09 6.26 -2.18
C PRO A 204 -24.29 5.38 -2.54
N TRP A 205 -24.56 4.33 -1.77
CA TRP A 205 -25.69 3.43 -1.99
C TRP A 205 -27.00 3.90 -1.34
N MET A 206 -26.97 5.02 -0.60
CA MET A 206 -28.15 5.65 0.00
C MET A 206 -28.76 6.75 -0.88
N ARG A 207 -28.19 6.97 -2.08
CA ARG A 207 -28.61 7.96 -3.06
C ARG A 207 -28.58 7.39 -4.47
N ASP A 208 -29.14 8.12 -5.43
CA ASP A 208 -29.18 7.70 -6.82
C ASP A 208 -27.77 7.44 -7.38
N THR A 209 -27.62 6.29 -8.05
CA THR A 209 -26.34 5.86 -8.60
C THR A 209 -25.96 6.72 -9.82
N VAL A 210 -24.83 7.43 -9.72
CA VAL A 210 -24.30 8.20 -10.86
C VAL A 210 -23.48 7.28 -11.76
N THR A 211 -24.03 6.97 -12.94
CA THR A 211 -23.37 6.10 -13.92
C THR A 211 -22.43 6.88 -14.83
N SER A 212 -21.35 6.23 -15.24
CA SER A 212 -20.35 6.84 -16.11
C SER A 212 -20.58 6.59 -17.60
N GLN A 213 -21.74 6.04 -17.96
CA GLN A 213 -22.11 5.71 -19.35
C GLN A 213 -22.13 6.94 -20.26
N LYS A 214 -22.49 8.11 -19.71
CA LYS A 214 -22.48 9.42 -20.40
C LYS A 214 -21.24 10.25 -20.07
N GLY A 215 -20.18 9.63 -19.55
CA GLY A 215 -18.93 10.31 -19.20
C GLY A 215 -18.95 11.09 -17.88
N ALA A 216 -20.02 10.99 -17.07
CA ALA A 216 -20.12 11.66 -15.78
C ALA A 216 -18.99 11.23 -14.83
N GLN A 217 -18.52 12.19 -14.04
CA GLN A 217 -17.48 12.01 -13.02
C GLN A 217 -17.94 12.60 -11.69
N ILE A 218 -17.54 11.96 -10.60
CA ILE A 218 -17.71 12.49 -9.24
C ILE A 218 -16.36 13.03 -8.77
N HIS A 219 -16.33 14.32 -8.51
CA HIS A 219 -15.19 15.04 -7.93
C HIS A 219 -15.39 15.28 -6.44
N PRO A 220 -14.33 15.54 -5.65
CA PRO A 220 -14.44 15.77 -4.21
C PRO A 220 -15.45 16.85 -3.82
N ALA A 221 -15.57 17.92 -4.62
CA ALA A 221 -16.50 19.01 -4.34
C ALA A 221 -17.99 18.62 -4.46
N ALA A 222 -18.29 17.46 -5.08
CA ALA A 222 -19.66 17.00 -5.34
C ALA A 222 -20.19 16.01 -4.28
N ALA A 223 -19.38 15.66 -3.28
CA ALA A 223 -19.74 14.67 -2.28
C ALA A 223 -19.08 14.92 -0.93
N HIS A 224 -19.61 14.27 0.11
CA HIS A 224 -18.98 14.29 1.42
C HIS A 224 -17.61 13.56 1.39
N PRO A 225 -16.58 14.05 2.12
CA PRO A 225 -15.27 13.39 2.16
C PRO A 225 -15.29 11.91 2.58
N ALA A 226 -16.33 11.47 3.32
CA ALA A 226 -16.49 10.07 3.72
C ALA A 226 -16.59 9.12 2.52
N GLU A 227 -17.02 9.60 1.35
CA GLU A 227 -17.06 8.80 0.13
C GLU A 227 -15.67 8.31 -0.30
N ALA A 228 -14.59 8.91 0.18
CA ALA A 228 -13.24 8.35 0.00
C ALA A 228 -13.14 6.90 0.49
N PHE A 229 -13.74 6.59 1.65
CA PHE A 229 -13.71 5.26 2.27
C PHE A 229 -14.79 4.30 1.76
N PHE A 230 -15.81 4.84 1.08
CA PHE A 230 -17.05 4.12 0.74
C PHE A 230 -17.39 4.20 -0.75
N GLY A 231 -16.44 4.62 -1.59
CA GLY A 231 -16.64 4.77 -3.02
C GLY A 231 -17.16 3.46 -3.65
N MET A 232 -18.11 3.58 -4.58
CA MET A 232 -18.83 2.43 -5.15
C MET A 232 -18.68 2.35 -6.68
N PRO A 233 -17.45 2.16 -7.21
CA PRO A 233 -17.19 2.18 -8.65
C PRO A 233 -17.73 0.95 -9.39
N ARG A 234 -17.94 -0.18 -8.70
CA ARG A 234 -18.54 -1.39 -9.26
C ARG A 234 -20.03 -1.45 -8.94
N ARG A 235 -20.86 -1.55 -9.98
CA ARG A 235 -22.31 -1.79 -9.84
C ARG A 235 -22.53 -3.27 -9.60
N LEU A 236 -22.87 -3.63 -8.37
CA LEU A 236 -22.96 -5.02 -7.93
C LEU A 236 -24.26 -5.25 -7.14
N ARG A 237 -24.82 -6.46 -7.27
CA ARG A 237 -25.87 -6.98 -6.39
C ARG A 237 -25.52 -8.40 -5.96
N LEU A 238 -25.52 -8.65 -4.66
CA LEU A 238 -25.33 -9.97 -4.09
C LEU A 238 -26.64 -10.76 -4.17
N LEU A 239 -26.54 -12.04 -4.50
CA LEU A 239 -27.64 -13.01 -4.48
C LEU A 239 -27.40 -14.02 -3.37
N GLY A 240 -28.41 -14.26 -2.54
CA GLY A 240 -28.28 -15.17 -1.42
C GLY A 240 -29.41 -15.06 -0.40
N GLY A 241 -29.20 -15.75 0.71
CA GLY A 241 -30.03 -15.73 1.91
C GLY A 241 -29.13 -15.84 3.14
N ASP A 242 -28.95 -17.06 3.66
CA ASP A 242 -28.01 -17.33 4.76
C ASP A 242 -26.54 -17.28 4.34
N ALA A 243 -26.27 -17.39 3.04
CA ALA A 243 -24.98 -17.25 2.40
C ALA A 243 -25.14 -16.58 1.03
N VAL A 244 -24.06 -15.97 0.52
CA VAL A 244 -24.00 -15.40 -0.84
C VAL A 244 -23.57 -16.49 -1.81
N THR A 245 -24.40 -16.75 -2.81
CA THR A 245 -24.20 -17.81 -3.83
C THR A 245 -23.96 -17.26 -5.22
N GLY A 246 -24.14 -15.96 -5.42
CA GLY A 246 -23.88 -15.34 -6.72
C GLY A 246 -23.84 -13.82 -6.63
N VAL A 247 -23.33 -13.20 -7.70
CA VAL A 247 -23.19 -11.76 -7.82
C VAL A 247 -23.57 -11.34 -9.23
N ILE A 248 -24.43 -10.34 -9.35
CA ILE A 248 -24.76 -9.69 -10.62
C ILE A 248 -23.94 -8.40 -10.71
N GLN A 249 -23.22 -8.21 -11.82
CA GLN A 249 -22.45 -6.99 -12.10
C GLN A 249 -22.89 -6.34 -13.41
N LYS A 250 -23.01 -5.00 -13.40
CA LYS A 250 -23.16 -4.22 -14.64
C LYS A 250 -21.96 -3.28 -14.84
N PRO A 251 -21.56 -3.01 -16.10
CA PRO A 251 -20.54 -2.01 -16.39
C PRO A 251 -21.04 -0.59 -16.13
N TRP A 252 -20.13 0.38 -16.27
CA TRP A 252 -20.37 1.82 -16.20
C TRP A 252 -20.83 2.34 -14.84
N GLY A 253 -20.26 1.80 -13.75
CA GLY A 253 -20.42 2.36 -12.41
C GLY A 253 -19.81 3.74 -12.25
N THR A 254 -19.81 4.24 -11.02
CA THR A 254 -19.35 5.59 -10.70
C THR A 254 -17.88 5.78 -11.07
N ASN A 255 -17.59 6.90 -11.73
CA ASN A 255 -16.24 7.26 -12.14
C ASN A 255 -15.73 8.41 -11.25
N TYR A 256 -14.74 8.13 -10.42
CA TYR A 256 -14.17 9.11 -9.52
C TYR A 256 -12.95 9.80 -10.15
N ALA A 257 -12.83 11.11 -9.97
CA ALA A 257 -11.71 11.89 -10.53
C ALA A 257 -11.28 13.02 -9.58
N GLY A 258 -9.97 13.28 -9.50
CA GLY A 258 -9.41 14.32 -8.63
C GLY A 258 -9.47 14.04 -7.13
N TRP A 259 -9.76 12.80 -6.71
CA TRP A 259 -9.80 12.41 -5.30
C TRP A 259 -8.40 12.10 -4.76
N VAL A 260 -8.14 12.54 -3.53
CA VAL A 260 -6.93 12.19 -2.77
C VAL A 260 -7.37 11.50 -1.50
N HIS A 261 -7.13 10.19 -1.40
CA HIS A 261 -7.56 9.41 -0.24
C HIS A 261 -6.57 9.59 0.93
N PRO A 262 -7.04 9.81 2.16
CA PRO A 262 -6.16 10.10 3.31
C PRO A 262 -5.19 8.97 3.71
N LEU A 263 -5.40 7.75 3.20
CA LEU A 263 -4.66 6.54 3.55
C LEU A 263 -3.71 6.08 2.43
N THR A 264 -3.64 6.85 1.34
CA THR A 264 -2.89 6.47 0.14
C THR A 264 -1.89 7.56 -0.20
N PRO A 265 -0.58 7.25 -0.25
CA PRO A 265 0.40 8.19 -0.78
C PRO A 265 0.13 8.42 -2.26
N ALA A 266 0.61 9.53 -2.79
CA ALA A 266 0.30 9.95 -4.13
C ALA A 266 1.52 10.50 -4.88
N TYR A 267 1.45 10.54 -6.20
CA TYR A 267 2.51 11.03 -7.07
C TYR A 267 1.98 11.89 -8.21
N ARG A 268 2.84 12.72 -8.78
CA ARG A 268 2.59 13.48 -10.01
C ARG A 268 3.65 13.11 -11.04
N VAL A 269 3.26 13.10 -12.31
CA VAL A 269 4.18 12.81 -13.41
C VAL A 269 5.15 13.96 -13.70
N LYS A 270 4.76 15.18 -13.33
CA LYS A 270 5.54 16.41 -13.37
C LYS A 270 4.88 17.44 -12.47
N GLU A 271 5.61 18.50 -12.13
CA GLU A 271 5.09 19.62 -11.35
C GLU A 271 3.81 20.20 -11.97
N GLY A 272 2.82 20.46 -11.13
CA GLY A 272 1.51 21.01 -11.54
C GLY A 272 0.55 20.01 -12.22
N ALA A 273 0.96 18.76 -12.48
CA ALA A 273 0.06 17.72 -13.00
C ALA A 273 -0.95 17.23 -11.95
N GLU A 274 -1.94 16.45 -12.36
CA GLU A 274 -2.89 15.81 -11.43
C GLU A 274 -2.15 14.87 -10.45
N LEU A 275 -2.57 14.91 -9.18
CA LEU A 275 -2.07 14.01 -8.14
C LEU A 275 -2.76 12.65 -8.27
N LEU A 276 -1.97 11.61 -8.53
CA LEU A 276 -2.44 10.24 -8.74
C LEU A 276 -2.07 9.34 -7.56
N PRO A 277 -2.92 8.37 -7.20
CA PRO A 277 -2.62 7.38 -6.18
C PRO A 277 -1.35 6.58 -6.51
N LEU A 278 -0.48 6.39 -5.52
CA LEU A 278 0.68 5.52 -5.65
C LEU A 278 0.25 4.05 -5.52
N HIS A 279 0.95 3.17 -6.24
CA HIS A 279 0.68 1.74 -6.28
C HIS A 279 1.91 0.94 -5.83
N PRO A 280 1.74 -0.18 -5.12
CA PRO A 280 2.87 -0.98 -4.68
C PRO A 280 3.47 -1.78 -5.85
N ARG A 281 4.79 -1.98 -5.78
CA ARG A 281 5.53 -2.85 -6.70
C ARG A 281 5.58 -4.25 -6.11
N ALA A 282 5.55 -5.27 -6.96
CA ALA A 282 5.72 -6.66 -6.54
C ALA A 282 7.08 -6.85 -5.86
N GLY A 283 7.14 -7.77 -4.89
CA GLY A 283 8.31 -8.02 -4.07
C GLY A 283 8.34 -7.20 -2.78
N ALA A 284 9.50 -7.23 -2.11
CA ALA A 284 9.66 -6.64 -0.79
C ALA A 284 9.55 -5.10 -0.83
N PHE A 285 8.78 -4.55 0.11
CA PHE A 285 8.78 -3.13 0.40
C PHE A 285 9.94 -2.80 1.37
N GLY A 286 11.09 -2.45 0.82
CA GLY A 286 12.29 -2.07 1.59
C GLY A 286 12.59 -0.57 1.58
N TYR A 287 13.74 -0.21 2.16
CA TYR A 287 14.16 1.19 2.35
C TYR A 287 14.20 2.02 1.07
N ARG A 288 14.48 1.39 -0.08
CA ARG A 288 14.48 2.03 -1.40
C ARG A 288 13.15 2.70 -1.77
N ASN A 289 12.05 2.22 -1.19
CA ASN A 289 10.70 2.71 -1.46
C ASN A 289 10.23 3.74 -0.43
N TRP A 290 11.08 4.15 0.52
CA TRP A 290 10.66 5.05 1.61
C TRP A 290 10.41 6.49 1.17
N LEU A 291 11.12 6.99 0.17
CA LEU A 291 10.97 8.38 -0.27
C LEU A 291 9.60 8.61 -0.92
N GLY A 292 8.84 9.55 -0.36
CA GLY A 292 7.46 9.86 -0.73
C GLY A 292 6.41 8.90 -0.14
N VAL A 293 6.81 7.98 0.75
CA VAL A 293 5.89 7.03 1.40
C VAL A 293 6.06 7.05 2.92
N VAL A 294 7.27 6.78 3.41
CA VAL A 294 7.63 6.81 4.85
C VAL A 294 8.30 8.14 5.19
N VAL A 295 9.24 8.56 4.35
CA VAL A 295 9.97 9.84 4.44
C VAL A 295 9.43 10.79 3.38
N GLU A 296 9.38 12.08 3.67
CA GLU A 296 9.04 13.10 2.68
C GLU A 296 9.99 13.06 1.48
N MET A 297 9.47 13.45 0.32
CA MET A 297 10.27 13.54 -0.89
C MET A 297 11.14 14.81 -0.84
N PRO A 298 12.47 14.71 -1.00
CA PRO A 298 13.36 15.86 -0.83
C PRO A 298 13.42 16.79 -2.06
N GLY A 299 13.78 18.05 -1.80
CA GLY A 299 14.24 19.01 -2.82
C GLY A 299 13.19 19.32 -3.88
N ASP A 300 13.62 19.54 -5.11
CA ASP A 300 12.76 19.92 -6.24
C ASP A 300 11.75 18.82 -6.63
N GLU A 301 11.93 17.59 -6.14
CA GLU A 301 11.00 16.49 -6.35
C GLU A 301 9.88 16.42 -5.29
N ALA A 302 9.85 17.34 -4.32
CA ALA A 302 8.86 17.36 -3.24
C ALA A 302 7.40 17.38 -3.74
N ASP A 303 7.09 18.09 -4.84
CA ASP A 303 5.73 18.08 -5.40
C ASP A 303 5.42 16.80 -6.19
N LEU A 304 6.43 15.99 -6.55
CA LEU A 304 6.25 14.79 -7.35
C LEU A 304 5.72 13.61 -6.55
N ARG A 305 5.90 13.61 -5.22
CA ARG A 305 5.39 12.55 -4.33
C ARG A 305 4.98 13.11 -2.99
N ARG A 306 3.82 12.67 -2.51
CA ARG A 306 3.27 13.04 -1.21
C ARG A 306 2.97 11.79 -0.41
N ARG A 307 3.31 11.82 0.88
CA ARG A 307 2.89 10.78 1.82
C ARG A 307 1.38 10.80 1.96
N SER A 308 0.83 9.77 2.58
CA SER A 308 -0.57 9.76 2.94
C SER A 308 -0.84 10.79 4.04
N ALA A 309 -2.02 11.41 4.00
CA ALA A 309 -2.40 12.41 4.98
C ALA A 309 -2.47 11.85 6.41
N CYS A 310 -2.81 10.57 6.60
CA CYS A 310 -2.84 9.94 7.91
C CYS A 310 -1.47 9.91 8.60
N LEU A 311 -0.40 9.63 7.85
CA LEU A 311 0.97 9.64 8.40
C LEU A 311 1.40 11.07 8.74
N ASP A 312 1.15 12.04 7.85
CA ASP A 312 1.46 13.45 8.09
C ASP A 312 0.70 13.99 9.31
N SER A 313 -0.60 13.67 9.44
CA SER A 313 -1.41 14.07 10.59
C SER A 313 -0.95 13.40 11.89
N TYR A 314 -0.61 12.12 11.87
CA TYR A 314 -0.07 11.45 13.06
C TYR A 314 1.24 12.09 13.52
N GLU A 315 2.18 12.36 12.61
CA GLU A 315 3.44 13.02 12.95
C GLU A 315 3.24 14.46 13.43
N ARG A 316 2.23 15.18 12.91
CA ARG A 316 1.86 16.51 13.43
C ARG A 316 1.34 16.43 14.87
N ARG A 317 0.52 15.42 15.18
CA ARG A 317 -0.14 15.23 16.48
C ARG A 317 0.77 14.63 17.55
N VAL A 318 1.77 13.83 17.15
CA VAL A 318 2.64 13.07 18.07
C VAL A 318 4.08 13.56 17.98
N LEU A 319 4.63 13.98 19.12
CA LEU A 319 6.01 14.48 19.22
C LEU A 319 7.01 13.39 18.82
N PRO A 320 8.14 13.74 18.15
CA PRO A 320 9.12 12.76 17.67
C PRO A 320 9.60 11.74 18.70
N ARG A 321 9.79 12.15 19.96
CA ARG A 321 10.20 11.28 21.07
C ARG A 321 9.16 10.21 21.44
N ASP A 322 7.88 10.49 21.19
CA ASP A 322 6.74 9.63 21.54
C ASP A 322 6.34 8.71 20.38
N ARG A 323 7.05 8.80 19.24
CA ARG A 323 6.86 7.92 18.07
C ARG A 323 7.65 6.61 18.20
N ALA A 324 8.46 6.45 19.23
CA ALA A 324 9.23 5.23 19.46
C ALA A 324 8.28 4.02 19.57
N GLY A 325 8.50 3.00 18.73
CA GLY A 325 7.65 1.80 18.67
C GLY A 325 6.43 1.92 17.74
N ALA A 326 6.14 3.11 17.20
CA ALA A 326 5.14 3.26 16.15
C ALA A 326 5.69 2.78 14.80
N SER A 327 4.79 2.26 13.95
CA SER A 327 5.13 1.75 12.63
C SER A 327 4.10 2.19 11.58
N VAL A 328 4.50 2.21 10.33
CA VAL A 328 3.65 2.39 9.16
C VAL A 328 3.46 1.02 8.51
N ILE A 329 2.25 0.49 8.58
CA ILE A 329 1.82 -0.64 7.76
C ILE A 329 1.72 -0.14 6.32
N VAL A 330 2.44 -0.76 5.39
CA VAL A 330 2.35 -0.51 3.95
C VAL A 330 1.80 -1.76 3.30
N ALA A 331 0.69 -1.63 2.59
CA ALA A 331 0.06 -2.77 1.94
C ALA A 331 -0.65 -2.43 0.63
N GLY A 332 -0.95 -3.44 -0.18
CA GLY A 332 -1.79 -3.30 -1.37
C GLY A 332 -1.44 -4.31 -2.46
N TRP A 333 -2.33 -4.42 -3.44
CA TRP A 333 -2.15 -5.31 -4.58
C TRP A 333 -1.20 -4.70 -5.62
N SER A 334 -0.12 -5.39 -5.96
CA SER A 334 0.66 -5.00 -7.14
C SER A 334 -0.01 -5.55 -8.39
N MET A 335 -0.46 -4.63 -9.25
CA MET A 335 -1.18 -4.97 -10.47
C MET A 335 -0.31 -4.79 -11.71
N ASP A 336 -0.60 -5.58 -12.74
CA ASP A 336 -0.29 -5.32 -14.14
C ASP A 336 -1.61 -5.22 -14.90
N ASN A 337 -2.13 -3.99 -15.03
CA ASN A 337 -3.48 -3.70 -15.51
C ASN A 337 -4.57 -4.45 -14.71
N MET A 338 -5.09 -5.56 -15.25
CA MET A 338 -6.11 -6.40 -14.59
C MET A 338 -5.53 -7.64 -13.89
N LYS A 339 -4.20 -7.85 -13.95
CA LYS A 339 -3.54 -9.05 -13.45
C LYS A 339 -2.88 -8.77 -12.10
N PRO A 340 -3.33 -9.40 -11.01
CA PRO A 340 -2.62 -9.32 -9.74
C PRO A 340 -1.30 -10.09 -9.84
N ARG A 341 -0.22 -9.45 -9.40
CA ARG A 341 1.12 -10.04 -9.37
C ARG A 341 1.56 -10.42 -7.97
N ASP A 342 1.16 -9.62 -6.99
CA ASP A 342 1.57 -9.78 -5.60
C ASP A 342 0.60 -9.04 -4.66
N PHE A 343 0.52 -9.45 -3.41
CA PHE A 343 -0.07 -8.63 -2.34
C PHE A 343 1.04 -8.22 -1.38
N VAL A 344 1.41 -6.95 -1.47
CA VAL A 344 2.48 -6.40 -0.64
C VAL A 344 1.92 -6.16 0.75
N TRP A 345 2.68 -6.60 1.75
CA TRP A 345 2.46 -6.30 3.15
C TRP A 345 3.81 -6.05 3.83
N SER A 346 3.94 -4.93 4.53
CA SER A 346 5.14 -4.58 5.24
C SER A 346 4.85 -3.70 6.44
N ARG A 347 5.69 -3.76 7.47
CA ARG A 347 5.75 -2.76 8.55
C ARG A 347 7.06 -2.00 8.46
N GLN A 348 6.97 -0.68 8.42
CA GLN A 348 8.10 0.26 8.35
C GLN A 348 8.11 1.12 9.62
N PRO A 349 9.24 1.65 10.08
CA PRO A 349 9.24 2.52 11.26
C PRO A 349 8.54 3.85 10.97
N VAL A 350 7.76 4.37 11.92
CA VAL A 350 7.55 5.82 12.00
C VAL A 350 8.83 6.41 12.55
N LEU A 351 9.45 7.32 11.80
CA LEU A 351 10.77 7.81 12.20
C LEU A 351 10.64 8.77 13.39
N PRO A 352 11.41 8.54 14.47
CA PRO A 352 11.62 9.56 15.48
C PRO A 352 12.56 10.63 14.92
N GLU A 353 13.06 11.52 15.77
CA GLU A 353 14.06 12.52 15.36
C GLU A 353 15.33 11.83 14.83
N VAL A 354 15.71 12.18 13.60
CA VAL A 354 16.85 11.59 12.88
C VAL A 354 17.47 12.64 11.97
N ASP A 355 18.77 12.51 11.67
CA ASP A 355 19.40 13.27 10.58
C ASP A 355 18.80 12.84 9.22
N GLN A 356 17.71 13.52 8.84
CA GLN A 356 16.98 13.23 7.61
C GLN A 356 17.85 13.43 6.37
N LYS A 357 18.78 14.40 6.39
CA LYS A 357 19.66 14.65 5.24
C LYS A 357 20.54 13.43 4.97
N THR A 358 21.16 12.87 6.02
CA THR A 358 21.98 11.67 5.89
C THR A 358 21.14 10.45 5.50
N LEU A 359 19.95 10.26 6.11
CA LEU A 359 19.05 9.16 5.75
C LEU A 359 18.65 9.20 4.26
N ILE A 360 18.27 10.37 3.77
CA ILE A 360 17.89 10.58 2.37
C ILE A 360 19.09 10.31 1.46
N ALA A 361 20.28 10.80 1.80
CA ALA A 361 21.51 10.51 1.06
C ALA A 361 21.85 9.01 1.03
N MET A 362 21.61 8.27 2.13
CA MET A 362 21.78 6.82 2.18
C MET A 362 20.84 6.09 1.21
N ILE A 363 19.57 6.49 1.13
CA ILE A 363 18.60 5.88 0.21
C ILE A 363 18.96 6.21 -1.25
N GLN A 364 19.24 7.48 -1.54
CA GLN A 364 19.56 7.92 -2.91
C GLN A 364 20.88 7.33 -3.41
N SER A 365 21.89 7.18 -2.56
CA SER A 365 23.16 6.55 -2.92
C SER A 365 22.99 5.09 -3.32
N ALA A 366 22.12 4.36 -2.63
CA ALA A 366 21.77 2.99 -3.01
C ALA A 366 21.09 2.91 -4.38
N GLU A 367 20.21 3.85 -4.71
CA GLU A 367 19.61 3.92 -6.06
C GLU A 367 20.67 4.14 -7.15
N VAL A 368 21.63 5.04 -6.91
CA VAL A 368 22.74 5.30 -7.85
C VAL A 368 23.62 4.05 -8.01
N PHE A 369 24.03 3.42 -6.91
CA PHE A 369 24.90 2.24 -6.97
C PHE A 369 24.18 1.00 -7.52
N GLY A 370 22.91 0.78 -7.20
CA GLY A 370 22.09 -0.26 -7.81
C GLY A 370 21.91 -0.04 -9.32
N GLY A 371 21.75 1.21 -9.76
CA GLY A 371 21.74 1.57 -11.18
C GLY A 371 23.08 1.32 -11.88
N ALA A 372 24.20 1.64 -11.22
CA ALA A 372 25.55 1.37 -11.73
C ALA A 372 25.81 -0.15 -11.86
N LEU A 373 25.41 -0.94 -10.87
CA LEU A 373 25.47 -2.40 -10.90
C LEU A 373 24.66 -2.95 -12.09
N ARG A 374 23.40 -2.52 -12.23
CA ARG A 374 22.53 -2.91 -13.35
C ARG A 374 23.17 -2.59 -14.70
N GLY A 375 23.81 -1.43 -14.82
CA GLY A 375 24.54 -1.03 -16.03
C GLY A 375 25.73 -1.94 -16.34
N ALA A 376 26.53 -2.27 -15.32
CA ALA A 376 27.69 -3.15 -15.45
C ALA A 376 27.29 -4.59 -15.84
N LEU A 377 26.16 -5.08 -15.32
CA LEU A 377 25.66 -6.43 -15.57
C LEU A 377 25.19 -6.66 -17.02
N LYS A 378 24.95 -5.62 -17.83
CA LYS A 378 24.49 -5.77 -19.24
C LYS A 378 25.38 -6.71 -20.07
N GLY A 379 26.69 -6.62 -19.89
CA GLY A 379 27.66 -7.45 -20.63
C GLY A 379 27.76 -8.90 -20.14
N VAL A 380 27.12 -9.21 -19.01
CA VAL A 380 27.30 -10.46 -18.26
C VAL A 380 26.01 -11.27 -18.19
N ALA A 381 24.91 -10.62 -17.82
CA ALA A 381 23.60 -11.21 -17.58
C ALA A 381 22.59 -10.95 -18.72
N GLY A 382 23.01 -10.27 -19.80
CA GLY A 382 22.14 -9.92 -20.92
C GLY A 382 21.29 -8.68 -20.66
N GLU A 383 20.07 -8.65 -21.20
CA GLU A 383 19.15 -7.51 -21.10
C GLU A 383 17.78 -7.93 -20.53
N GLY A 384 16.94 -6.94 -20.18
CA GLY A 384 15.57 -7.16 -19.74
C GLY A 384 15.42 -7.49 -18.25
N SER A 385 14.40 -8.28 -17.93
CA SER A 385 13.93 -8.54 -16.56
C SER A 385 14.97 -9.19 -15.65
N ALA A 386 15.95 -9.92 -16.19
CA ALA A 386 17.05 -10.50 -15.42
C ALA A 386 17.93 -9.42 -14.76
N LEU A 387 18.20 -8.31 -15.46
CA LEU A 387 18.94 -7.18 -14.89
C LEU A 387 18.16 -6.49 -13.77
N ASP A 388 16.84 -6.39 -13.94
CA ASP A 388 15.99 -5.79 -12.92
C ASP A 388 15.98 -6.69 -11.68
N ALA A 389 15.82 -8.02 -11.83
CA ALA A 389 15.90 -8.97 -10.72
C ALA A 389 17.24 -8.91 -9.95
N LEU A 390 18.38 -8.78 -10.63
CA LEU A 390 19.68 -8.64 -9.97
C LEU A 390 19.84 -7.29 -9.24
N ARG A 391 19.21 -6.23 -9.76
CA ARG A 391 19.12 -4.95 -9.05
C ARG A 391 18.19 -5.06 -7.84
N GLU A 392 17.09 -5.79 -7.94
CA GLU A 392 16.22 -6.10 -6.79
C GLU A 392 17.00 -6.84 -5.70
N GLU A 393 17.79 -7.84 -6.08
CA GLU A 393 18.65 -8.61 -5.18
C GLU A 393 19.64 -7.71 -4.42
N PHE A 394 20.24 -6.71 -5.08
CA PHE A 394 21.08 -5.72 -4.40
C PHE A 394 20.36 -5.05 -3.22
N PHE A 395 19.13 -4.58 -3.41
CA PHE A 395 18.38 -3.93 -2.34
C PHE A 395 17.93 -4.90 -1.24
N VAL A 396 17.65 -6.15 -1.60
CA VAL A 396 17.31 -7.21 -0.63
C VAL A 396 18.54 -7.53 0.22
N GLU A 397 19.71 -7.72 -0.39
CA GLU A 397 20.95 -8.07 0.32
C GLU A 397 21.50 -6.92 1.18
N THR A 398 21.17 -5.66 0.87
CA THR A 398 21.58 -4.50 1.68
C THR A 398 20.55 -4.07 2.74
N GLN A 399 19.36 -4.67 2.79
CA GLN A 399 18.26 -4.25 3.67
C GLN A 399 18.65 -4.31 5.17
N ALA A 400 19.21 -5.44 5.62
CA ALA A 400 19.58 -5.60 7.03
C ALA A 400 20.70 -4.63 7.46
N ASP A 401 21.69 -4.41 6.59
CA ASP A 401 22.76 -3.45 6.85
C ASP A 401 22.25 -1.99 6.86
N PHE A 402 21.23 -1.68 6.03
CA PHE A 402 20.54 -0.38 6.10
C PHE A 402 19.85 -0.17 7.45
N GLU A 403 19.18 -1.19 7.98
CA GLU A 403 18.52 -1.12 9.29
C GLU A 403 19.54 -0.94 10.44
N ILE A 404 20.68 -1.61 10.35
CA ILE A 404 21.80 -1.42 11.29
C ILE A 404 22.35 0.01 11.22
N ALA A 405 22.52 0.55 10.01
CA ALA A 405 22.98 1.91 9.78
C ALA A 405 21.95 2.93 10.27
N LEU A 406 20.65 2.73 10.03
CA LEU A 406 19.58 3.56 10.56
C LEU A 406 19.58 3.56 12.10
N ALA A 407 19.69 2.40 12.73
CA ALA A 407 19.80 2.30 14.19
C ALA A 407 21.08 2.96 14.73
N GLY A 408 22.12 3.13 13.90
CA GLY A 408 23.30 3.93 14.23
C GLY A 408 23.06 5.42 14.12
N LEU A 409 22.42 5.84 13.02
CA LEU A 409 22.07 7.23 12.76
C LEU A 409 21.13 7.79 13.85
N LEU A 410 20.14 7.00 14.26
CA LEU A 410 19.24 7.31 15.38
C LEU A 410 19.97 7.47 16.73
N ARG A 411 21.15 6.87 16.88
CA ARG A 411 22.03 7.02 18.06
C ARG A 411 23.09 8.11 17.86
N GLY A 412 23.00 8.90 16.80
CA GLY A 412 23.95 9.97 16.48
C GLY A 412 25.31 9.48 15.98
N ARG A 413 25.44 8.23 15.52
CA ARG A 413 26.69 7.70 14.95
C ARG A 413 26.83 8.13 13.49
N ALA A 414 28.06 8.41 13.06
CA ALA A 414 28.38 8.53 11.64
C ALA A 414 28.33 7.14 10.99
N VAL A 415 27.47 6.94 9.99
CA VAL A 415 27.21 5.62 9.35
C VAL A 415 27.48 5.61 7.85
N ALA A 416 27.75 6.77 7.25
CA ALA A 416 27.86 6.91 5.80
C ALA A 416 28.99 6.06 5.19
N ALA A 417 30.16 6.02 5.84
CA ALA A 417 31.32 5.27 5.34
C ALA A 417 31.05 3.75 5.36
N ASP A 418 30.51 3.23 6.46
CA ASP A 418 30.12 1.83 6.60
C ASP A 418 29.05 1.45 5.56
N TRP A 419 28.08 2.35 5.33
CA TRP A 419 27.03 2.15 4.35
C TRP A 419 27.57 2.02 2.92
N VAL A 420 28.49 2.91 2.52
CA VAL A 420 29.16 2.82 1.21
C VAL A 420 29.97 1.53 1.08
N ALA A 421 30.70 1.13 2.12
CA ALA A 421 31.47 -0.10 2.10
C ALA A 421 30.58 -1.34 1.92
N THR A 422 29.43 -1.38 2.61
CA THR A 422 28.42 -2.43 2.43
C THR A 422 27.90 -2.47 1.01
N MET A 423 27.43 -1.34 0.46
CA MET A 423 26.89 -1.31 -0.90
C MET A 423 27.93 -1.74 -1.93
N ALA A 424 29.19 -1.31 -1.77
CA ALA A 424 30.28 -1.71 -2.66
C ALA A 424 30.55 -3.21 -2.61
N ARG A 425 30.61 -3.79 -1.41
CA ARG A 425 30.79 -5.23 -1.19
C ARG A 425 29.67 -6.03 -1.86
N VAL A 426 28.41 -5.67 -1.61
CA VAL A 426 27.25 -6.39 -2.16
C VAL A 426 27.17 -6.26 -3.68
N ALA A 427 27.35 -5.05 -4.23
CA ALA A 427 27.30 -4.84 -5.67
C ALA A 427 28.39 -5.65 -6.42
N LEU A 428 29.62 -5.66 -5.91
CA LEU A 428 30.69 -6.45 -6.51
C LEU A 428 30.45 -7.95 -6.37
N ALA A 429 29.91 -8.41 -5.25
CA ALA A 429 29.57 -9.82 -5.07
C ALA A 429 28.48 -10.30 -6.06
N ILE A 430 27.43 -9.50 -6.27
CA ILE A 430 26.39 -9.80 -7.27
C ILE A 430 26.99 -9.84 -8.68
N PHE A 431 27.80 -8.84 -9.04
CA PHE A 431 28.47 -8.81 -10.33
C PHE A 431 29.35 -10.05 -10.54
N ASP A 432 30.19 -10.38 -9.57
CA ASP A 432 31.15 -11.48 -9.64
C ASP A 432 30.44 -12.84 -9.74
N ARG A 433 29.32 -13.04 -9.02
CA ARG A 433 28.49 -14.26 -9.15
C ARG A 433 27.99 -14.48 -10.58
N GLN A 434 27.68 -13.41 -11.31
CA GLN A 434 27.21 -13.49 -12.69
C GLN A 434 28.38 -13.58 -13.69
N ALA A 435 29.50 -12.92 -13.39
CA ALA A 435 30.61 -12.73 -14.32
C ALA A 435 31.63 -13.87 -14.33
N LEU A 436 31.93 -14.46 -13.18
CA LEU A 436 32.99 -15.45 -13.03
C LEU A 436 32.66 -16.83 -13.61
N PRO A 437 31.42 -17.36 -13.53
CA PRO A 437 31.11 -18.67 -14.07
C PRO A 437 31.43 -18.80 -15.57
N GLY A 438 32.35 -19.71 -15.90
CA GLY A 438 32.78 -19.98 -17.27
C GLY A 438 33.58 -18.86 -17.93
N LEU A 439 34.12 -17.90 -17.16
CA LEU A 439 34.92 -16.78 -17.68
C LEU A 439 36.13 -17.26 -18.49
N ASP A 440 36.77 -18.34 -18.05
CA ASP A 440 37.91 -19.02 -18.69
C ASP A 440 37.59 -19.60 -20.07
N ARG A 441 36.29 -19.78 -20.38
CA ARG A 441 35.80 -20.34 -21.64
C ARG A 441 35.28 -19.26 -22.61
N ARG A 442 35.30 -17.99 -22.21
CA ARG A 442 34.85 -16.87 -23.04
C ARG A 442 35.98 -16.39 -23.97
N PRO A 443 35.66 -15.82 -25.14
CA PRO A 443 36.69 -15.24 -26.00
C PRO A 443 37.38 -14.04 -25.32
N PRO A 444 38.65 -13.74 -25.63
CA PRO A 444 39.42 -12.67 -24.98
C PRO A 444 38.70 -11.32 -24.97
N GLU A 445 38.01 -10.96 -26.05
CA GLU A 445 37.27 -9.69 -26.15
C GLU A 445 36.07 -9.64 -25.20
N ALA A 446 35.45 -10.79 -24.91
CA ALA A 446 34.39 -10.87 -23.90
C ALA A 446 34.96 -10.79 -22.49
N MET A 447 36.09 -11.43 -22.21
CA MET A 447 36.78 -11.31 -20.92
C MET A 447 37.19 -9.87 -20.64
N GLU A 448 37.76 -9.18 -21.63
CA GLU A 448 38.17 -7.79 -21.50
C GLU A 448 36.97 -6.86 -21.22
N ARG A 449 35.83 -7.08 -21.90
CA ARG A 449 34.60 -6.32 -21.62
C ARG A 449 34.12 -6.52 -20.19
N ILE A 450 34.18 -7.75 -19.66
CA ILE A 450 33.78 -8.07 -18.28
C ILE A 450 34.70 -7.39 -17.28
N ILE A 451 36.02 -7.44 -17.49
CA ILE A 451 37.01 -6.77 -16.63
C ILE A 451 36.77 -5.26 -16.63
N ARG A 452 36.66 -4.63 -17.82
CA ARG A 452 36.36 -3.20 -17.94
C ARG A 452 35.04 -2.80 -17.26
N ALA A 453 34.00 -3.64 -17.36
CA ALA A 453 32.73 -3.39 -16.68
C ALA A 453 32.89 -3.46 -15.15
N ARG A 454 33.64 -4.44 -14.63
CA ARG A 454 33.92 -4.58 -13.20
C ARG A 454 34.75 -3.42 -12.66
N ASP A 455 35.82 -3.04 -13.35
CA ASP A 455 36.68 -1.90 -12.99
C ASP A 455 35.90 -0.59 -13.04
N GLY A 456 35.05 -0.45 -14.05
CA GLY A 456 34.14 0.67 -14.17
C GLY A 456 33.14 0.75 -13.00
N LEU A 457 32.57 -0.37 -12.59
CA LEU A 457 31.69 -0.44 -11.42
C LEU A 457 32.46 -0.08 -10.15
N ARG A 458 33.64 -0.65 -9.95
CA ARG A 458 34.52 -0.36 -8.80
C ARG A 458 34.88 1.12 -8.73
N ALA A 459 35.21 1.76 -9.86
CA ALA A 459 35.54 3.19 -9.90
C ALA A 459 34.34 4.08 -9.50
N VAL A 460 33.11 3.69 -9.84
CA VAL A 460 31.89 4.37 -9.37
C VAL A 460 31.72 4.15 -7.86
N LEU A 461 31.81 2.90 -7.39
CA LEU A 461 31.63 2.55 -5.97
C LEU A 461 32.70 3.17 -5.05
N ALA A 462 33.89 3.45 -5.59
CA ALA A 462 34.99 4.12 -4.89
C ALA A 462 34.93 5.66 -4.95
N GLY A 463 33.95 6.23 -5.65
CA GLY A 463 33.80 7.68 -5.79
C GLY A 463 34.78 8.34 -6.77
N TRP A 464 35.52 7.57 -7.57
CA TRP A 464 36.58 8.09 -8.45
C TRP A 464 36.06 8.77 -9.72
N ARG A 465 34.79 8.54 -10.08
CA ARG A 465 34.14 9.13 -11.25
C ARG A 465 32.65 9.28 -11.04
N LYS A 466 31.99 10.07 -11.88
CA LYS A 466 30.52 10.18 -11.88
C LYS A 466 29.86 8.85 -12.28
N PRO A 467 28.69 8.51 -11.71
CA PRO A 467 27.97 9.29 -10.68
C PRO A 467 28.47 9.08 -9.24
N GLY A 468 29.51 8.27 -9.02
CA GLY A 468 30.03 7.91 -7.70
C GLY A 468 30.58 9.09 -6.90
N SER A 469 31.30 10.02 -7.54
CA SER A 469 31.78 11.25 -6.89
C SER A 469 30.65 12.05 -6.25
N ASP A 470 29.48 12.10 -6.90
CA ASP A 470 28.32 12.85 -6.43
C ASP A 470 27.67 12.15 -5.21
N VAL A 471 27.73 10.81 -5.17
CA VAL A 471 27.29 10.01 -4.00
C VAL A 471 28.15 10.32 -2.77
N PHE A 472 29.48 10.29 -2.91
CA PHE A 472 30.40 10.58 -1.81
C PHE A 472 30.22 12.00 -1.30
N LEU A 473 30.11 12.98 -2.20
CA LEU A 473 29.83 14.37 -1.85
C LEU A 473 28.52 14.52 -1.04
N ARG A 474 27.42 13.88 -1.47
CA ARG A 474 26.13 13.94 -0.77
C ARG A 474 26.18 13.31 0.62
N LEU A 475 26.99 12.26 0.78
CA LEU A 475 27.21 11.58 2.06
C LEU A 475 28.27 12.26 2.94
N GLY A 476 28.89 13.36 2.47
CA GLY A 476 29.95 14.06 3.21
C GLY A 476 31.24 13.25 3.35
N LEU A 477 31.57 12.43 2.35
CA LEU A 477 32.74 11.56 2.31
C LEU A 477 33.72 11.99 1.22
N GLU A 478 35.00 11.72 1.45
CA GLU A 478 36.04 11.78 0.42
C GLU A 478 36.09 10.45 -0.36
N PRO A 479 36.37 10.48 -1.68
CA PRO A 479 36.58 9.27 -2.46
C PRO A 479 37.62 8.33 -1.83
N ALA A 480 37.45 7.02 -2.04
CA ALA A 480 38.38 6.03 -1.50
C ALA A 480 39.81 6.28 -2.02
N ALA A 481 40.82 6.05 -1.17
CA ALA A 481 42.21 6.20 -1.59
C ALA A 481 42.55 5.24 -2.74
N ARG A 482 43.16 5.76 -3.81
CA ARG A 482 43.70 4.92 -4.89
C ARG A 482 44.96 4.22 -4.40
N ALA A 483 45.04 2.90 -4.56
CA ALA A 483 46.31 2.21 -4.36
C ALA A 483 47.31 2.68 -5.44
N LYS A 484 48.60 2.84 -5.08
CA LYS A 484 49.65 3.22 -6.05
C LYS A 484 49.65 2.20 -7.21
N GLY A 485 49.22 2.62 -8.39
CA GLY A 485 49.22 1.81 -9.61
C GLY A 485 47.89 1.74 -10.39
N GLU A 486 46.78 2.22 -9.84
CA GLU A 486 45.48 2.23 -10.54
C GLU A 486 45.34 3.51 -11.39
N ALA A 487 45.51 3.38 -12.71
CA ALA A 487 45.48 4.48 -13.69
C ALA A 487 44.06 5.05 -13.92
N ALA A 488 44.03 6.30 -14.41
CA ALA A 488 42.88 7.21 -14.45
C ALA A 488 41.66 6.78 -15.27
#